data_AF-A0A2P8VDW5-F1
#
_entry.id   AF-A0A2P8VDW5-F1
#
_cell.length_a   1.000
_cell.length_b   1.000
_cell.length_c   1.000
_cell.angle_alpha   90.00
_cell.angle_beta   90.00
_cell.angle_gamma   90.00
#
_symmetry.space_group_name_H-M   'P 1'
#
loop_
_entity.id
_entity.type
_entity.pdbx_description
1 polymer ?
#
loop_
_entity_poly.entity_id
_entity_poly.type
_entity_poly.pdbx_seq_one_letter_code
_entity_poly.pdbx_strand_id
1 'polypeptide(L)'
;GAELALTEARIPEDIPVGQLQDPFVKPLYPDVVGRDGSRTPMPWQATAVAAGFSNREDTWLPIPETHRSRAVDAQTQDPSSLLNTWRRMLHWRNRQPALMQGDCTILDTEEPIFAFIREAPQQRLLCMFNLSEETAYFELPEEMHPCLTATGANPAMKRNGDMLRLRGYGYFFGNLQPRTQPANSGSGKDLIEDRQERLEASCSSEACDAAKQEVTSAR
;
A
#
# COMPACT_ATOMS: atom_id res chain seq x y z
N GLY A 1 -12.07 3.50 -8.61
CA GLY A 1 -11.63 4.82 -9.08
C GLY A 1 -10.13 4.95 -9.21
N ALA A 2 -9.38 4.77 -8.12
CA ALA A 2 -7.92 4.94 -8.10
C ALA A 2 -7.18 4.02 -9.09
N GLU A 3 -7.64 2.79 -9.27
CA GLU A 3 -7.14 1.80 -10.24
C GLU A 3 -7.29 2.25 -11.71
N LEU A 4 -8.13 3.26 -11.96
CA LEU A 4 -8.34 3.89 -13.26
C LEU A 4 -7.63 5.24 -13.38
N ALA A 5 -6.93 5.71 -12.34
CA ALA A 5 -6.40 7.08 -12.25
C ALA A 5 -7.49 8.15 -12.50
N LEU A 6 -8.68 7.97 -11.90
CA LEU A 6 -9.64 9.06 -11.83
C LEU A 6 -9.08 10.13 -10.89
N THR A 7 -8.93 11.35 -11.41
CA THR A 7 -8.56 12.52 -10.62
C THR A 7 -9.76 13.01 -9.82
N GLU A 8 -9.53 13.78 -8.77
CA GLU A 8 -10.62 14.47 -8.07
C GLU A 8 -11.45 15.30 -9.06
N ALA A 9 -12.78 15.20 -9.01
CA ALA A 9 -13.66 16.05 -9.80
C ALA A 9 -13.65 17.48 -9.22
N ARG A 10 -13.55 18.48 -10.08
CA ARG A 10 -13.39 19.87 -9.68
C ARG A 10 -14.74 20.53 -9.42
N ILE A 11 -14.79 21.36 -8.38
CA ILE A 11 -15.96 22.16 -8.03
C ILE A 11 -15.57 23.64 -8.22
N PRO A 12 -16.24 24.40 -9.10
CA PRO A 12 -17.53 24.10 -9.72
C PRO A 12 -17.46 23.53 -11.15
N GLU A 13 -16.28 23.34 -11.74
CA GLU A 13 -16.13 23.06 -13.18
C GLU A 13 -16.76 21.75 -13.61
N ASP A 14 -16.55 20.68 -12.85
CA ASP A 14 -17.08 19.36 -13.14
C ASP A 14 -18.37 19.09 -12.33
N ILE A 15 -18.49 19.65 -11.13
CA ILE A 15 -19.68 19.58 -10.26
C ILE A 15 -20.20 21.00 -9.96
N PRO A 16 -21.27 21.46 -10.62
CA PRO A 16 -21.86 22.77 -10.34
C PRO A 16 -22.32 22.91 -8.89
N VAL A 17 -22.17 24.10 -8.30
CA VAL A 17 -22.48 24.37 -6.87
C VAL A 17 -23.92 23.95 -6.50
N GLY A 18 -24.89 24.17 -7.38
CA GLY A 18 -26.29 23.78 -7.17
C GLY A 18 -26.54 22.26 -7.14
N GLN A 19 -25.56 21.46 -7.58
CA GLN A 19 -25.60 20.00 -7.56
C GLN A 19 -24.76 19.40 -6.42
N LEU A 20 -24.15 20.22 -5.56
CA LEU A 20 -23.49 19.71 -4.36
C LEU A 20 -24.48 18.88 -3.53
N GLN A 21 -23.99 17.78 -2.97
CA GLN A 21 -24.78 16.84 -2.19
C GLN A 21 -24.29 16.81 -0.74
N ASP A 22 -23.01 17.07 -0.48
CA ASP A 22 -22.43 17.04 0.85
C ASP A 22 -23.10 18.09 1.77
N PRO A 23 -23.89 17.67 2.77
CA PRO A 23 -24.61 18.60 3.63
C PRO A 23 -23.68 19.47 4.47
N PHE A 24 -22.45 19.01 4.73
CA PHE A 24 -21.44 19.77 5.46
C PHE A 24 -20.97 21.00 4.67
N VAL A 25 -20.99 20.92 3.34
CA VAL A 25 -20.28 21.86 2.45
C VAL A 25 -21.21 22.88 1.84
N LYS A 26 -22.47 22.52 1.62
CA LYS A 26 -23.50 23.43 1.11
C LYS A 26 -23.51 24.82 1.77
N PRO A 27 -23.39 24.95 3.12
CA PRO A 27 -23.36 26.26 3.75
C PRO A 27 -21.97 26.91 3.83
N LEU A 28 -20.88 26.19 3.50
CA LEU A 28 -19.49 26.61 3.70
C LEU A 28 -18.73 26.84 2.39
N TYR A 29 -19.31 26.49 1.24
CA TYR A 29 -18.70 26.75 -0.06
C TYR A 29 -18.68 28.26 -0.34
N PRO A 30 -17.57 28.84 -0.86
CA PRO A 30 -16.37 28.19 -1.41
C PRO A 30 -15.22 27.97 -0.42
N ASP A 31 -15.33 28.40 0.83
CA ASP A 31 -14.25 28.30 1.82
C ASP A 31 -13.87 26.84 2.15
N VAL A 32 -14.82 25.92 1.97
CA VAL A 32 -14.62 24.47 2.09
C VAL A 32 -15.17 23.78 0.84
N VAL A 33 -14.35 22.96 0.17
CA VAL A 33 -14.69 22.29 -1.10
C VAL A 33 -15.44 20.98 -0.90
N GLY A 34 -15.26 20.30 0.24
CA GLY A 34 -16.02 19.10 0.58
C GLY A 34 -15.50 17.79 0.01
N ARG A 35 -16.39 16.80 -0.05
CA ARG A 35 -16.06 15.41 -0.43
C ARG A 35 -16.73 14.95 -1.73
N ASP A 36 -17.57 15.79 -2.35
CA ASP A 36 -18.32 15.38 -3.54
C ASP A 36 -17.40 15.13 -4.76
N GLY A 37 -16.24 15.80 -4.82
CA GLY A 37 -15.25 15.61 -5.89
C GLY A 37 -14.75 14.16 -6.03
N SER A 38 -14.67 13.43 -4.92
CA SER A 38 -14.21 12.04 -4.88
C SER A 38 -15.35 11.02 -4.96
N ARG A 39 -16.59 11.48 -5.12
CA ARG A 39 -17.81 10.66 -5.02
C ARG A 39 -18.64 10.66 -6.30
N THR A 40 -18.12 11.21 -7.38
CA THR A 40 -18.77 11.14 -8.69
C THR A 40 -19.03 9.69 -9.10
N PRO A 41 -20.08 9.42 -9.89
CA PRO A 41 -20.38 8.06 -10.31
C PRO A 41 -19.25 7.42 -11.12
N MET A 42 -19.10 6.10 -10.96
CA MET A 42 -18.04 5.33 -11.65
C MET A 42 -18.27 5.27 -13.17
N PRO A 43 -17.24 5.57 -14.00
CA PRO A 43 -17.32 5.46 -15.45
C PRO A 43 -17.08 4.02 -15.92
N TRP A 44 -18.15 3.26 -16.17
CA TRP A 44 -18.06 1.87 -16.64
C TRP A 44 -17.82 1.78 -18.15
N GLN A 45 -18.52 2.59 -18.93
CA GLN A 45 -18.48 2.61 -20.39
C GLN A 45 -18.40 4.03 -20.90
N ALA A 46 -17.35 4.36 -21.65
CA ALA A 46 -17.02 5.75 -22.02
C ALA A 46 -18.19 6.48 -22.73
N THR A 47 -18.83 5.80 -23.69
CA THR A 47 -19.83 6.39 -24.60
C THR A 47 -21.29 6.13 -24.19
N ALA A 48 -21.52 5.35 -23.14
CA ALA A 48 -22.87 5.04 -22.69
C ALA A 48 -23.52 6.20 -21.91
N VAL A 49 -24.85 6.16 -21.83
CA VAL A 49 -25.64 7.04 -20.93
C VAL A 49 -25.09 6.92 -19.51
N ALA A 50 -24.88 8.07 -18.86
CA ALA A 50 -24.24 8.18 -17.55
C ALA A 50 -22.97 7.29 -17.39
N ALA A 51 -22.17 7.19 -18.46
CA ALA A 51 -20.98 6.35 -18.52
C ALA A 51 -21.23 4.87 -18.12
N GLY A 52 -22.44 4.35 -18.38
CA GLY A 52 -22.85 3.00 -18.01
C GLY A 52 -23.16 2.82 -16.51
N PHE A 53 -23.18 3.89 -15.72
CA PHE A 53 -23.56 3.84 -14.30
C PHE A 53 -25.07 3.73 -14.09
N SER A 54 -25.86 4.36 -14.96
CA SER A 54 -27.32 4.44 -14.86
C SER A 54 -27.94 4.44 -16.26
N ASN A 55 -29.21 4.04 -16.35
CA ASN A 55 -30.00 4.19 -17.57
C ASN A 55 -30.60 5.60 -17.72
N ARG A 56 -30.50 6.44 -16.68
CA ARG A 56 -30.89 7.85 -16.71
C ARG A 56 -29.68 8.69 -17.07
N GLU A 57 -29.90 9.75 -17.85
CA GLU A 57 -28.85 10.73 -18.17
C GLU A 57 -28.34 11.42 -16.91
N ASP A 58 -29.26 11.87 -16.05
CA ASP A 58 -28.93 12.52 -14.79
C ASP A 58 -28.68 11.51 -13.67
N THR A 59 -27.63 11.78 -12.91
CA THR A 59 -27.25 11.06 -11.69
C THR A 59 -27.16 12.04 -10.52
N TRP A 60 -27.00 11.52 -9.30
CA TRP A 60 -27.01 12.34 -8.09
C TRP A 60 -25.82 13.31 -7.99
N LEU A 61 -24.71 13.01 -8.70
CA LEU A 61 -23.59 13.90 -8.99
C LEU A 61 -23.19 13.72 -10.45
N PRO A 62 -22.72 14.77 -11.15
CA PRO A 62 -22.31 14.67 -12.54
C PRO A 62 -21.05 13.81 -12.69
N ILE A 63 -20.87 13.23 -13.88
CA ILE A 63 -19.69 12.43 -14.23
C ILE A 63 -18.76 13.30 -15.07
N PRO A 64 -17.56 13.63 -14.58
CA PRO A 64 -16.60 14.45 -15.32
C PRO A 64 -16.22 13.80 -16.67
N GLU A 65 -16.00 14.62 -17.70
CA GLU A 65 -15.54 14.13 -19.01
C GLU A 65 -14.15 13.48 -18.92
N THR A 66 -13.29 14.02 -18.04
CA THR A 66 -11.98 13.42 -17.72
C THR A 66 -12.11 12.01 -17.17
N HIS A 67 -13.21 11.68 -16.47
CA HIS A 67 -13.48 10.34 -15.97
C HIS A 67 -13.99 9.41 -17.08
N ARG A 68 -14.84 9.91 -17.99
CA ARG A 68 -15.33 9.14 -19.16
C ARG A 68 -14.20 8.65 -20.05
N SER A 69 -13.21 9.50 -20.33
CA SER A 69 -12.01 9.11 -21.11
C SER A 69 -11.18 7.99 -20.46
N ARG A 70 -11.38 7.73 -19.17
CA ARG A 70 -10.68 6.72 -18.36
C ARG A 70 -11.60 5.56 -17.95
N ALA A 71 -12.74 5.40 -18.60
CA ALA A 71 -13.73 4.39 -18.26
C ALA A 71 -13.17 2.96 -18.26
N VAL A 72 -13.85 2.08 -17.53
CA VAL A 72 -13.43 0.68 -17.31
C VAL A 72 -13.30 -0.09 -18.63
N ASP A 73 -14.22 0.10 -19.57
CA ASP A 73 -14.20 -0.55 -20.88
C ASP A 73 -12.96 -0.17 -21.70
N ALA A 74 -12.66 1.13 -21.80
CA ALA A 74 -11.49 1.66 -22.49
C ALA A 74 -10.19 1.12 -21.88
N GLN A 75 -10.05 1.20 -20.55
CA GLN A 75 -8.84 0.69 -19.88
C GLN A 75 -8.74 -0.83 -19.90
N THR A 76 -9.85 -1.56 -19.96
CA THR A 76 -9.80 -3.02 -20.06
C THR A 76 -9.21 -3.46 -21.40
N GLN A 77 -9.51 -2.75 -22.48
CA GLN A 77 -9.01 -3.06 -23.83
C GLN A 77 -7.54 -2.69 -24.03
N ASP A 78 -7.03 -1.66 -23.35
CA ASP A 78 -5.62 -1.25 -23.43
C ASP A 78 -4.73 -2.06 -22.46
N PRO A 79 -3.83 -2.93 -22.95
CA PRO A 79 -2.95 -3.72 -22.08
C PRO A 79 -1.98 -2.87 -21.26
N SER A 80 -1.66 -1.66 -21.72
CA SER A 80 -0.76 -0.72 -21.05
C SER A 80 -1.46 0.17 -20.01
N SER A 81 -2.79 0.07 -19.91
CA SER A 81 -3.58 0.89 -19.00
C SER A 81 -3.19 0.71 -17.54
N LEU A 82 -3.54 1.70 -16.71
CA LEU A 82 -3.33 1.60 -15.27
C LEU A 82 -4.14 0.46 -14.68
N LEU A 83 -5.39 0.26 -15.10
CA LEU A 83 -6.22 -0.86 -14.65
C LEU A 83 -5.53 -2.22 -14.85
N ASN A 84 -5.00 -2.44 -16.05
CA ASN A 84 -4.31 -3.71 -16.36
C ASN A 84 -2.95 -3.80 -15.65
N THR A 85 -2.29 -2.67 -15.39
CA THR A 85 -1.10 -2.62 -14.53
C THR A 85 -1.42 -3.03 -13.10
N TRP A 86 -2.49 -2.50 -12.50
CA TRP A 86 -2.98 -2.88 -11.17
C TRP A 86 -3.30 -4.38 -11.10
N ARG A 87 -4.04 -4.92 -12.07
CA ARG A 87 -4.37 -6.35 -12.14
C ARG A 87 -3.11 -7.22 -12.15
N ARG A 88 -2.12 -6.89 -13.00
CA ARG A 88 -0.84 -7.62 -13.05
C ARG A 88 -0.07 -7.52 -11.74
N MET A 89 0.01 -6.33 -11.15
CA MET A 89 0.76 -6.10 -9.91
C MET A 89 0.12 -6.79 -8.70
N LEU A 90 -1.21 -6.78 -8.58
CA LEU A 90 -1.91 -7.51 -7.51
C LEU A 90 -1.73 -9.02 -7.64
N HIS A 91 -1.83 -9.54 -8.86
CA HIS A 91 -1.57 -10.97 -9.11
C HIS A 91 -0.13 -11.36 -8.80
N TRP A 92 0.83 -10.52 -9.18
CA TRP A 92 2.23 -10.72 -8.84
C TRP A 92 2.48 -10.63 -7.33
N ARG A 93 1.89 -9.64 -6.64
CA ARG A 93 1.97 -9.44 -5.18
C ARG A 93 1.50 -10.67 -4.42
N ASN A 94 0.39 -11.28 -4.84
CA ASN A 94 -0.16 -12.49 -4.21
C ASN A 94 0.80 -13.70 -4.28
N ARG A 95 1.81 -13.66 -5.16
CA ARG A 95 2.84 -14.68 -5.30
C ARG A 95 4.13 -14.34 -4.53
N GLN A 96 4.18 -13.22 -3.81
CA GLN A 96 5.33 -12.80 -3.02
C GLN A 96 5.03 -12.96 -1.51
N PRO A 97 5.50 -14.05 -0.85
CA PRO A 97 5.31 -14.23 0.59
C PRO A 97 5.71 -13.01 1.42
N ALA A 98 6.83 -12.36 1.07
CA ALA A 98 7.31 -11.15 1.74
C ALA A 98 6.30 -10.01 1.70
N LEU A 99 5.63 -9.79 0.56
CA LEU A 99 4.66 -8.69 0.44
C LEU A 99 3.35 -8.97 1.17
N MET A 100 2.96 -10.24 1.28
CA MET A 100 1.71 -10.66 1.90
C MET A 100 1.76 -10.67 3.41
N GLN A 101 2.85 -11.17 4.00
CA GLN A 101 2.92 -11.45 5.43
C GLN A 101 4.24 -10.99 6.07
N GLY A 102 5.20 -10.50 5.27
CA GLY A 102 6.51 -10.15 5.78
C GLY A 102 6.54 -8.86 6.58
N ASP A 103 7.47 -8.79 7.52
CA ASP A 103 7.80 -7.56 8.24
C ASP A 103 8.33 -6.49 7.28
N CYS A 104 8.31 -5.23 7.70
CA CYS A 104 8.75 -4.10 6.88
C CYS A 104 9.88 -3.34 7.59
N THR A 105 10.99 -3.14 6.89
CA THR A 105 12.09 -2.28 7.34
C THR A 105 12.32 -1.20 6.29
N ILE A 106 12.06 0.06 6.65
CA ILE A 106 12.36 1.20 5.78
C ILE A 106 13.87 1.37 5.70
N LEU A 107 14.37 1.64 4.50
CA LEU A 107 15.77 1.94 4.28
C LEU A 107 15.98 3.45 4.28
N ASP A 108 17.12 3.87 4.82
CA ASP A 108 17.55 5.26 4.72
C ASP A 108 18.17 5.47 3.33
N THR A 109 17.40 6.07 2.43
CA THR A 109 17.81 6.35 1.05
C THR A 109 17.62 7.83 0.77
N GLU A 110 18.52 8.40 -0.04
CA GLU A 110 18.38 9.77 -0.47
C GLU A 110 17.19 9.95 -1.43
N GLU A 111 16.56 11.12 -1.36
CA GLU A 111 15.55 11.52 -2.35
C GLU A 111 16.16 11.48 -3.77
N PRO A 112 15.38 11.08 -4.80
CA PRO A 112 13.95 10.81 -4.79
C PRO A 112 13.59 9.33 -4.57
N ILE A 113 14.54 8.52 -4.08
CA ILE A 113 14.33 7.09 -3.88
C ILE A 113 13.67 6.86 -2.52
N PHE A 114 12.57 6.12 -2.53
CA PHE A 114 11.99 5.52 -1.35
C PHE A 114 12.16 4.01 -1.43
N ALA A 115 12.82 3.43 -0.44
CA ALA A 115 13.09 2.00 -0.40
C ALA A 115 12.77 1.36 0.95
N PHE A 116 12.37 0.09 0.91
CA PHE A 116 12.17 -0.73 2.08
C PHE A 116 12.37 -2.20 1.75
N ILE A 117 12.66 -2.99 2.77
CA ILE A 117 12.74 -4.45 2.67
C ILE A 117 11.50 -5.05 3.30
N ARG A 118 10.88 -5.99 2.58
CA ARG A 118 9.85 -6.88 3.12
C ARG A 118 10.46 -8.25 3.37
N GLU A 119 10.23 -8.82 4.55
CA GLU A 119 10.89 -10.05 4.97
C GLU A 119 9.91 -11.04 5.60
N ALA A 120 9.80 -12.22 4.99
CA ALA A 120 9.10 -13.39 5.51
C ALA A 120 10.07 -14.58 5.53
N PRO A 121 9.79 -15.68 6.26
CA PRO A 121 10.73 -16.79 6.37
C PRO A 121 11.25 -17.37 5.05
N GLN A 122 10.43 -17.30 3.98
CA GLN A 122 10.75 -17.84 2.66
C GLN A 122 11.28 -16.79 1.67
N GLN A 123 11.20 -15.49 1.99
CA GLN A 123 11.51 -14.44 1.03
C GLN A 123 11.93 -13.14 1.72
N ARG A 124 13.04 -12.58 1.27
CA ARG A 124 13.48 -11.23 1.59
C ARG A 124 13.49 -10.39 0.31
N LEU A 125 12.69 -9.33 0.27
CA LEU A 125 12.39 -8.58 -0.94
C LEU A 125 12.70 -7.10 -0.76
N LEU A 126 13.69 -6.60 -1.48
CA LEU A 126 13.96 -5.18 -1.64
C LEU A 126 12.88 -4.57 -2.54
N CYS A 127 12.23 -3.52 -2.07
CA CYS A 127 11.23 -2.74 -2.78
C CYS A 127 11.76 -1.30 -2.88
N MET A 128 11.86 -0.77 -4.10
CA MET A 128 12.36 0.59 -4.34
C MET A 128 11.44 1.31 -5.30
N PHE A 129 11.20 2.59 -5.04
CA PHE A 129 10.31 3.46 -5.80
C PHE A 129 11.00 4.79 -6.01
N ASN A 130 11.02 5.26 -7.25
CA ASN A 130 11.36 6.64 -7.55
C ASN A 130 10.08 7.48 -7.46
N LEU A 131 10.05 8.42 -6.53
CA LEU A 131 8.88 9.27 -6.29
C LEU A 131 8.87 10.56 -7.13
N SER A 132 9.88 10.74 -8.00
CA SER A 132 10.01 11.90 -8.89
C SER A 132 9.77 11.56 -10.35
N GLU A 133 9.67 12.59 -11.19
CA GLU A 133 9.61 12.49 -12.66
C GLU A 133 10.97 12.22 -13.30
N GLU A 134 12.05 12.52 -12.59
CA GLU A 134 13.41 12.43 -13.11
C GLU A 134 13.94 11.01 -13.02
N THR A 135 14.97 10.69 -13.82
CA THR A 135 15.63 9.38 -13.71
C THR A 135 16.56 9.39 -12.51
N ALA A 136 16.40 8.39 -11.63
CA ALA A 136 17.23 8.21 -10.46
C ALA A 136 18.16 7.01 -10.61
N TYR A 137 19.30 7.10 -9.94
CA TYR A 137 20.34 6.08 -9.93
C TYR A 137 20.57 5.65 -8.48
N PHE A 138 20.77 4.36 -8.27
CA PHE A 138 21.02 3.80 -6.95
C PHE A 138 22.05 2.69 -7.06
N GLU A 139 23.14 2.84 -6.31
CA GLU A 139 24.16 1.81 -6.19
C GLU A 139 23.76 0.86 -5.05
N LEU A 140 23.65 -0.43 -5.36
CA LEU A 140 23.34 -1.45 -4.35
C LEU A 140 24.55 -1.61 -3.41
N PRO A 141 24.34 -1.44 -2.09
CA PRO A 141 25.39 -1.72 -1.11
C PRO A 141 25.79 -3.20 -1.11
N GLU A 142 27.05 -3.49 -0.79
CA GLU A 142 27.58 -4.86 -0.79
C GLU A 142 26.79 -5.81 0.12
N GLU A 143 26.25 -5.33 1.25
CA GLU A 143 25.42 -6.11 2.17
C GLU A 143 24.08 -6.56 1.56
N MET A 144 23.68 -5.98 0.43
CA MET A 144 22.49 -6.39 -0.33
C MET A 144 22.82 -7.40 -1.43
N HIS A 145 24.08 -7.83 -1.56
CA HIS A 145 24.50 -8.77 -2.58
C HIS A 145 24.43 -10.24 -2.10
N PRO A 146 24.02 -11.17 -2.98
CA PRO A 146 23.38 -10.95 -4.27
C PRO A 146 21.92 -10.48 -4.13
N CYS A 147 21.55 -9.48 -4.94
CA CYS A 147 20.18 -9.07 -5.14
C CYS A 147 19.72 -9.56 -6.52
N LEU A 148 18.74 -10.47 -6.60
CA LEU A 148 18.23 -10.99 -7.87
C LEU A 148 16.94 -10.29 -8.26
N THR A 149 16.90 -9.67 -9.44
CA THR A 149 15.70 -9.00 -9.97
C THR A 149 14.49 -9.92 -9.92
N ALA A 150 13.41 -9.48 -9.26
CA ALA A 150 12.18 -10.26 -9.20
C ALA A 150 11.51 -10.31 -10.58
N THR A 151 11.14 -11.51 -11.03
CA THR A 151 10.54 -11.71 -12.35
C THR A 151 9.14 -11.07 -12.41
N GLY A 152 8.85 -10.35 -13.50
CA GLY A 152 7.50 -9.88 -13.83
C GLY A 152 7.05 -8.55 -13.22
N ALA A 153 7.88 -7.88 -12.42
CA ALA A 153 7.50 -6.66 -11.69
C ALA A 153 8.46 -5.47 -11.86
N ASN A 154 9.24 -5.41 -12.95
CA ASN A 154 10.28 -4.38 -13.12
C ASN A 154 10.21 -3.66 -14.48
N PRO A 155 9.08 -3.04 -14.86
CA PRO A 155 8.87 -2.52 -16.22
C PRO A 155 9.69 -1.26 -16.57
N ALA A 156 10.18 -0.51 -15.57
CA ALA A 156 10.80 0.80 -15.77
C ALA A 156 12.25 0.90 -15.22
N MET A 157 12.95 -0.23 -15.14
CA MET A 157 14.28 -0.35 -14.55
C MET A 157 15.31 -0.88 -15.57
N LYS A 158 16.56 -0.38 -15.48
CA LYS A 158 17.74 -1.04 -16.06
C LYS A 158 18.78 -1.28 -14.98
N ARG A 159 19.50 -2.40 -15.06
CA ARG A 159 20.58 -2.76 -14.13
C ARG A 159 21.89 -2.96 -14.88
N ASN A 160 22.97 -2.40 -14.36
CA ASN A 160 24.33 -2.64 -14.84
C ASN A 160 25.23 -2.95 -13.64
N GLY A 161 25.59 -4.22 -13.45
CA GLY A 161 26.23 -4.68 -12.21
C GLY A 161 25.34 -4.33 -11.02
N ASP A 162 25.84 -3.50 -10.12
CA ASP A 162 25.16 -3.11 -8.89
C ASP A 162 24.48 -1.74 -8.98
N MET A 163 24.62 -1.06 -10.12
CA MET A 163 23.92 0.19 -10.41
C MET A 163 22.52 -0.09 -10.94
N LEU A 164 21.50 0.36 -10.21
CA LEU A 164 20.10 0.40 -10.62
C LEU A 164 19.76 1.77 -11.20
N ARG A 165 19.11 1.77 -12.36
CA ARG A 165 18.56 2.97 -12.99
C ARG A 165 17.05 2.88 -13.04
N LEU A 166 16.39 3.75 -12.29
CA LEU A 166 14.93 3.86 -12.18
C LEU A 166 14.47 5.08 -12.99
N ARG A 167 13.59 4.89 -13.99
CA ARG A 167 12.95 6.04 -14.66
C ARG A 167 12.06 6.80 -13.68
N GLY A 168 11.59 7.99 -14.06
CA GLY A 168 10.57 8.73 -13.31
C GLY A 168 9.37 7.85 -13.01
N TYR A 169 8.90 7.88 -11.76
CA TYR A 169 7.84 7.02 -11.21
C TYR A 169 8.09 5.51 -11.37
N GLY A 170 9.33 5.12 -11.65
CA GLY A 170 9.76 3.74 -11.80
C GLY A 170 9.94 3.04 -10.46
N TYR A 171 9.92 1.71 -10.50
CA TYR A 171 10.09 0.89 -9.31
C TYR A 171 10.94 -0.35 -9.59
N PHE A 172 11.57 -0.86 -8.54
CA PHE A 172 12.37 -2.08 -8.55
C PHE A 172 11.97 -3.02 -7.41
N PHE A 173 11.86 -4.30 -7.74
CA PHE A 173 11.74 -5.40 -6.78
C PHE A 173 12.88 -6.39 -7.00
N GLY A 174 13.62 -6.70 -5.93
CA GLY A 174 14.75 -7.62 -5.94
C GLY A 174 14.76 -8.59 -4.75
N ASN A 175 14.95 -9.88 -5.01
CA ASN A 175 15.11 -10.88 -3.96
C ASN A 175 16.53 -10.81 -3.39
N LEU A 176 16.62 -10.58 -2.09
CA LEU A 176 17.85 -10.61 -1.32
C LEU A 176 18.07 -12.02 -0.75
N GLN A 177 19.29 -12.33 -0.35
CA GLN A 177 19.53 -13.52 0.46
C GLN A 177 18.78 -13.42 1.79
N PRO A 178 18.28 -14.56 2.33
CA PRO A 178 17.79 -14.60 3.70
C PRO A 178 18.86 -14.08 4.66
N ARG A 179 18.45 -13.38 5.72
CA ARG A 179 19.39 -13.06 6.79
C ARG A 179 19.93 -14.37 7.35
N THR A 180 21.22 -14.60 7.18
CA THR A 180 21.94 -15.59 7.99
C THR A 180 21.88 -15.04 9.41
N GLN A 181 21.09 -15.66 10.28
CA GLN A 181 21.27 -15.42 11.70
C GLN A 181 22.72 -15.81 12.04
N PRO A 182 23.46 -14.99 12.82
CA PRO A 182 24.70 -15.49 13.38
C PRO A 182 24.36 -16.77 14.15
N ALA A 183 25.10 -17.85 13.88
CA ALA A 183 24.95 -19.09 14.62
C ALA A 183 25.01 -18.74 16.12
N ASN A 184 23.95 -19.08 16.87
CA ASN A 184 23.90 -18.92 18.31
C ASN A 184 25.18 -19.45 18.96
N SER A 185 26.10 -18.55 19.33
CA SER A 185 27.07 -18.77 20.38
C SER A 185 26.47 -18.19 21.66
N GLY A 186 25.44 -18.88 22.13
CA GLY A 186 24.70 -18.53 23.35
C GLY A 186 23.91 -19.76 23.76
N SER A 187 24.45 -20.47 24.75
CA SER A 187 23.83 -21.62 25.39
C SER A 187 22.35 -21.38 25.68
N GLY A 188 21.48 -22.32 25.27
CA GLY A 188 20.04 -22.32 25.51
C GLY A 188 19.64 -22.52 26.99
N LYS A 189 20.28 -21.80 27.91
CA LYS A 189 19.94 -21.76 29.33
C LYS A 189 19.36 -20.38 29.73
N ASP A 190 19.79 -19.30 29.10
CA ASP A 190 19.41 -17.94 29.52
C ASP A 190 17.96 -17.55 29.18
N LEU A 191 17.34 -18.22 28.20
CA LEU A 191 15.94 -17.94 27.78
C LEU A 191 14.87 -18.62 28.66
N ILE A 192 15.27 -19.57 29.51
CA ILE A 192 14.33 -20.23 30.45
C ILE A 192 14.31 -19.46 31.79
N GLU A 193 15.46 -18.95 32.25
CA GLU A 193 15.54 -18.15 33.48
C GLU A 193 14.80 -16.80 33.37
N ASP A 194 14.97 -16.05 32.26
CA ASP A 194 14.29 -14.75 32.05
C ASP A 194 12.75 -14.89 31.90
N ARG A 195 12.27 -16.10 31.56
CA ARG A 195 10.84 -16.39 31.48
C ARG A 195 10.27 -16.86 32.83
N GLN A 196 11.06 -17.54 33.67
CA GLN A 196 10.66 -17.89 35.04
C GLN A 196 10.63 -16.66 35.95
N GLU A 197 11.59 -15.74 35.85
CA GLU A 197 11.60 -14.50 36.65
C GLU A 197 10.41 -13.59 36.32
N ARG A 198 10.01 -13.50 35.04
CA ARG A 198 8.81 -12.72 34.62
C ARG A 198 7.49 -13.37 35.05
N LEU A 199 7.44 -14.69 35.21
CA LEU A 199 6.26 -15.41 35.69
C LEU A 199 6.13 -15.32 37.22
N GLU A 200 7.24 -15.31 37.96
CA GLU A 200 7.26 -15.15 39.42
C GLU A 200 7.02 -13.69 39.86
N ALA A 201 7.52 -12.71 39.10
CA ALA A 201 7.23 -11.29 39.32
C ALA A 201 5.76 -10.90 39.02
N SER A 202 5.10 -11.63 38.11
CA SER A 202 3.66 -11.47 37.80
C SER A 202 2.75 -12.01 38.91
N CYS A 203 3.27 -12.92 39.76
CA CYS A 203 2.51 -13.56 40.84
C CYS A 203 2.64 -12.82 42.19
N SER A 204 3.45 -11.77 42.27
CA SER A 204 3.65 -10.96 43.48
C SER A 204 3.19 -9.51 43.26
N SER A 205 1.89 -9.34 43.01
CA SER A 205 1.22 -8.07 43.27
C SER A 205 -0.12 -8.33 43.95
N GLU A 206 -0.48 -7.42 44.85
CA GLU A 206 -1.48 -7.50 45.94
C GLU A 206 -2.95 -7.78 45.53
N ALA A 207 -3.21 -8.35 44.36
CA ALA A 207 -4.55 -8.67 43.88
C ALA A 207 -5.04 -10.09 44.25
N CYS A 208 -4.21 -10.94 44.85
CA CYS A 208 -4.60 -12.33 45.16
C CYS A 208 -5.26 -12.55 46.54
N ASP A 209 -5.19 -11.56 47.44
CA ASP A 209 -5.78 -11.69 48.79
C ASP A 209 -7.26 -11.27 48.88
N ALA A 210 -7.82 -10.64 47.85
CA ALA A 210 -9.24 -10.27 47.80
C ALA A 210 -10.15 -11.43 47.35
N ALA A 211 -9.63 -12.47 46.70
CA ALA A 211 -10.44 -13.56 46.12
C ALA A 211 -10.60 -14.79 47.05
N LYS A 212 -9.98 -14.79 48.24
CA LYS A 212 -10.06 -15.92 49.21
C LYS A 212 -11.08 -15.71 50.34
N GLN A 213 -11.71 -14.53 50.46
CA GLN A 213 -12.71 -14.26 51.49
C GLN A 213 -14.18 -14.44 51.06
N GLU A 214 -14.48 -14.70 49.78
CA GLU A 214 -15.88 -14.89 49.31
C GLU A 214 -16.31 -16.36 49.10
N VAL A 215 -15.46 -17.35 49.37
CA VAL A 215 -15.79 -18.78 49.17
C VAL A 215 -16.03 -19.55 50.48
N THR A 216 -16.00 -18.89 51.64
CA THR A 216 -16.32 -19.51 52.96
C THR A 216 -17.65 -19.04 53.56
N SER A 217 -18.60 -18.62 52.72
CA SER A 217 -20.00 -18.32 53.12
C SER A 217 -21.06 -19.09 52.30
N ALA A 218 -20.67 -20.06 51.48
CA ALA A 218 -21.61 -20.87 50.71
C ALA A 218 -21.17 -22.35 50.65
N ARG A 219 -21.02 -22.97 51.83
CA ARG A 219 -21.30 -24.39 52.09
C ARG A 219 -21.14 -24.71 53.57
#